data_AF-A0A9D1GG71-F1
#
_entry.id   AF-A0A9D1GG71-F1
#
_cell.length_a   1.000
_cell.length_b   1.000
_cell.length_c   1.000
_cell.angle_alpha   90.00
_cell.angle_beta   90.00
_cell.angle_gamma   90.00
#
_symmetry.space_group_name_H-M   'P 1'
#
loop_
_entity.id
_entity.type
_entity.pdbx_description
1 polymer ?
#
loop_
_entity_poly.entity_id
_entity_poly.type
_entity_poly.pdbx_seq_one_letter_code
_entity_poly.pdbx_strand_id
1 'polypeptide(L)'
;HHRQCGDIGTVKLPAWIRKYTGKEISFSFTSGTQFPDDLSGYRLVVHCGGCMLNEREMRYRLGCARDQQVPMTNYGILIAYVNGILKRSVEPFPEIYRLLESDIPQ
;
A
#
# COMPACT_ATOMS: atom_id res chain seq x y z
N HIS A 1 12.41 7.44 -14.49
CA HIS A 1 12.43 7.93 -13.10
C HIS A 1 13.85 7.85 -12.54
N HIS A 2 14.51 9.00 -12.33
CA HIS A 2 15.79 9.07 -11.61
C HIS A 2 15.49 8.81 -10.11
N ARG A 3 15.97 7.68 -9.57
CA ARG A 3 15.81 7.37 -8.13
C ARG A 3 16.78 8.24 -7.34
N GLN A 4 16.25 9.12 -6.49
CA GLN A 4 17.06 9.85 -5.51
C GLN A 4 17.46 8.92 -4.35
N CYS A 5 18.60 9.22 -3.71
CA CYS A 5 19.03 8.51 -2.51
C CYS A 5 17.96 8.67 -1.41
N GLY A 6 17.49 7.56 -0.82
CA GLY A 6 16.42 7.57 0.19
C GLY A 6 14.98 7.56 -0.37
N ASP A 7 14.75 6.88 -1.49
CA ASP A 7 13.42 6.74 -2.10
C ASP A 7 12.35 6.21 -1.12
N ILE A 8 11.15 6.79 -1.21
CA ILE A 8 10.02 6.45 -0.34
C ILE A 8 9.67 4.96 -0.47
N GLY A 9 9.66 4.45 -1.71
CA GLY A 9 9.22 3.10 -2.03
C GLY A 9 10.17 2.02 -1.54
N THR A 10 11.48 2.21 -1.72
CA THR A 10 12.47 1.15 -1.46
C THR A 10 13.25 1.32 -0.17
N VAL A 11 13.15 2.48 0.50
CA VAL A 11 13.90 2.75 1.75
C VAL A 11 12.96 3.09 2.90
N LYS A 12 12.17 4.17 2.79
CA LYS A 12 11.39 4.68 3.93
C LYS A 12 10.25 3.76 4.31
N LEU A 13 9.45 3.30 3.33
CA LEU A 13 8.34 2.39 3.58
C LEU A 13 8.78 1.07 4.23
N PRO A 14 9.80 0.34 3.70
CA PRO A 14 10.32 -0.85 4.37
C PRO A 14 10.75 -0.60 5.82
N ALA A 15 11.44 0.53 6.09
CA ALA A 15 11.87 0.88 7.44
C ALA A 15 10.68 1.16 8.38
N TRP A 16 9.68 1.92 7.92
CA TRP A 16 8.48 2.19 8.72
C TRP A 16 7.64 0.93 8.95
N ILE A 17 7.51 0.05 7.96
CA ILE A 17 6.79 -1.23 8.12
C ILE A 17 7.49 -2.11 9.16
N ARG A 18 8.82 -2.26 9.10
CA ARG A 18 9.58 -3.01 10.11
C ARG A 18 9.42 -2.40 11.50
N LYS A 19 9.55 -1.08 11.61
CA LYS A 19 9.39 -0.37 12.89
C LYS A 19 7.99 -0.53 13.47
N TYR A 20 6.94 -0.41 12.65
CA TYR A 20 5.55 -0.52 13.09
C TYR A 20 5.21 -1.95 13.53
N THR A 21 5.68 -2.96 12.79
CA THR A 21 5.34 -4.37 13.06
C THR A 21 6.26 -5.04 14.08
N GLY A 22 7.48 -4.53 14.28
CA GLY A 22 8.52 -5.20 15.05
C GLY A 22 9.03 -6.50 14.42
N LYS A 23 8.77 -6.73 13.13
CA LYS A 23 9.09 -7.99 12.42
C LYS A 23 10.15 -7.79 11.34
N GLU A 24 10.94 -8.83 11.14
CA GLU A 24 11.80 -8.95 9.97
C GLU A 24 10.98 -9.39 8.76
N ILE A 25 10.73 -8.45 7.85
CA ILE A 25 9.94 -8.65 6.65
C ILE A 25 10.86 -8.63 5.42
N SER A 26 10.66 -9.60 4.54
CA SER A 26 11.27 -9.64 3.21
C SER A 26 10.47 -8.76 2.24
N PHE A 27 11.17 -7.93 1.47
CA PHE A 27 10.56 -7.02 0.50
C PHE A 27 11.03 -7.36 -0.90
N SER A 28 10.09 -7.41 -1.85
CA SER A 28 10.36 -7.45 -3.28
C SER A 28 9.90 -6.13 -3.90
N PHE A 29 10.70 -5.60 -4.82
CA PHE A 29 10.43 -4.30 -5.45
C PHE A 29 10.27 -4.48 -6.95
N THR A 30 9.23 -3.85 -7.51
CA THR A 30 9.02 -3.72 -8.95
C THR A 30 8.79 -2.24 -9.30
N SER A 31 9.07 -1.84 -10.53
CA SER A 31 8.89 -0.46 -10.97
C SER A 31 8.51 -0.35 -12.44
N GLY A 32 7.91 0.78 -12.81
CA GLY A 32 7.41 1.01 -14.17
C GLY A 32 6.07 0.32 -14.40
N THR A 33 5.89 -0.21 -15.60
CA THR A 33 4.67 -0.93 -16.01
C THR A 33 4.61 -2.36 -15.50
N GLN A 34 5.72 -2.89 -14.96
CA GLN A 34 5.80 -4.24 -14.43
C GLN A 34 4.95 -4.41 -13.17
N PHE A 35 4.15 -5.48 -13.16
CA PHE A 35 3.38 -5.96 -12.02
C PHE A 35 3.37 -7.50 -12.13
N PRO A 36 3.76 -8.26 -11.09
CA PRO A 36 3.81 -9.71 -11.18
C PRO A 36 2.41 -10.29 -11.44
N ASP A 37 2.32 -11.24 -12.37
CA ASP A 37 1.06 -11.94 -12.64
C ASP A 37 0.75 -12.98 -11.55
N ASP A 38 1.78 -13.54 -10.89
CA ASP A 38 1.64 -14.39 -9.72
C ASP A 38 2.03 -13.61 -8.45
N LEU A 39 1.06 -13.46 -7.56
CA LEU A 39 1.18 -12.78 -6.28
C LEU A 39 1.13 -13.75 -5.09
N SER A 40 0.96 -15.05 -5.32
CA SER A 40 0.76 -16.06 -4.26
C SER A 40 1.87 -16.09 -3.18
N GLY A 41 3.09 -15.69 -3.54
CA GLY A 41 4.21 -15.57 -2.61
C GLY A 41 4.17 -14.34 -1.69
N TYR A 42 3.23 -13.41 -1.89
CA TYR A 42 3.15 -12.15 -1.15
C TYR A 42 1.96 -12.14 -0.18
N ARG A 43 2.18 -11.51 0.99
CA ARG A 43 1.13 -11.30 2.01
C ARG A 43 0.45 -9.94 1.89
N LEU A 44 1.08 -8.97 1.22
CA LEU A 44 0.59 -7.61 1.05
C LEU A 44 1.29 -6.96 -0.14
N VAL A 45 0.52 -6.31 -1.00
CA VAL A 45 1.03 -5.40 -2.03
C VAL A 45 0.95 -3.96 -1.51
N VAL A 46 2.05 -3.22 -1.60
CA VAL A 46 2.11 -1.78 -1.30
C VAL A 46 2.38 -1.02 -2.59
N HIS A 47 1.35 -0.40 -3.15
CA HIS A 47 1.42 0.27 -4.44
C HIS A 47 1.71 1.77 -4.31
N CYS A 48 2.42 2.36 -5.27
CA CYS A 48 2.59 3.80 -5.31
C CYS A 48 1.25 4.51 -5.62
N GLY A 49 1.26 5.85 -5.64
CA GLY A 49 0.06 6.63 -6.01
C GLY A 49 -0.42 6.44 -7.45
N GLY A 50 0.30 5.69 -8.30
CA GLY A 50 -0.12 5.39 -9.67
C GLY A 50 -0.11 6.61 -10.61
N CYS A 51 0.64 7.67 -10.29
CA CYS A 51 0.63 8.94 -11.03
C CYS A 51 0.99 8.81 -12.53
N MET A 52 1.69 7.75 -12.92
CA MET A 52 2.09 7.46 -14.29
C MET A 52 1.25 6.36 -14.95
N LEU A 53 0.22 5.84 -14.27
CA LEU A 53 -0.63 4.76 -14.76
C LEU A 53 -2.00 5.31 -15.16
N ASN A 54 -2.59 4.70 -16.18
CA ASN A 54 -3.99 4.97 -16.50
C ASN A 54 -4.94 4.14 -15.62
N GLU A 55 -6.23 4.48 -15.69
CA GLU A 55 -7.26 3.81 -14.90
C GLU A 55 -7.38 2.31 -15.21
N ARG A 56 -7.23 1.91 -16.48
CA ARG A 56 -7.30 0.49 -16.88
C ARG A 56 -6.17 -0.32 -16.25
N GLU A 57 -4.95 0.21 -16.24
CA GLU A 57 -3.79 -0.43 -15.61
C GLU A 57 -3.97 -0.56 -14.11
N MET A 58 -4.49 0.49 -13.43
CA MET A 58 -4.78 0.43 -12.00
C MET A 58 -5.86 -0.61 -11.67
N ARG A 59 -6.96 -0.64 -12.45
CA ARG A 59 -8.03 -1.64 -12.28
C ARG A 59 -7.52 -3.06 -12.52
N TYR A 60 -6.65 -3.27 -13.50
CA TYR A 60 -6.02 -4.57 -13.75
C TYR A 60 -5.24 -5.06 -12.52
N ARG A 61 -4.37 -4.21 -11.96
CA ARG A 61 -3.55 -4.55 -10.78
C ARG A 61 -4.42 -4.87 -9.56
N LEU A 62 -5.46 -4.08 -9.32
CA LEU A 62 -6.43 -4.33 -8.25
C LEU A 62 -7.20 -5.64 -8.45
N GLY A 63 -7.62 -5.92 -9.70
CA GLY A 63 -8.27 -7.18 -10.06
C GLY A 63 -7.39 -8.39 -9.81
N CYS A 64 -6.13 -8.35 -10.28
CA CYS A 64 -5.15 -9.41 -10.08
C CYS A 64 -4.91 -9.71 -8.59
N ALA A 65 -4.73 -8.68 -7.76
CA ALA A 65 -4.57 -8.84 -6.32
C ALA A 65 -5.82 -9.42 -5.65
N ARG A 66 -7.02 -8.94 -6.03
CA ARG A 66 -8.30 -9.45 -5.53
C ARG A 66 -8.52 -10.92 -5.89
N ASP A 67 -8.29 -11.29 -7.15
CA ASP A 67 -8.55 -12.63 -7.65
C ASP A 67 -7.63 -13.68 -7.00
N GLN A 68 -6.42 -13.26 -6.60
CA GLN A 68 -5.47 -14.07 -5.85
C GLN A 68 -5.59 -13.91 -4.32
N GLN A 69 -6.58 -13.13 -3.86
CA GLN A 69 -6.84 -12.86 -2.44
C GLN A 69 -5.64 -12.27 -1.69
N VAL A 70 -4.80 -11.50 -2.37
CA VAL A 70 -3.67 -10.78 -1.78
C VAL A 70 -4.09 -9.35 -1.46
N PRO A 71 -4.07 -8.94 -0.18
CA PRO A 71 -4.40 -7.58 0.20
C PRO A 71 -3.50 -6.55 -0.50
N MET A 72 -4.08 -5.41 -0.86
CA MET A 72 -3.36 -4.33 -1.51
C MET A 72 -3.67 -3.00 -0.80
N THR A 73 -2.62 -2.22 -0.54
CA THR A 73 -2.72 -0.85 -0.05
C THR A 73 -1.88 0.07 -0.93
N ASN A 74 -1.87 1.36 -0.62
CA ASN A 74 -1.01 2.33 -1.29
C ASN A 74 -0.15 3.13 -0.30
N TYR A 75 0.82 3.87 -0.84
CA TYR A 75 1.77 4.65 -0.04
C TYR A 75 1.06 5.63 0.91
N GLY A 76 0.06 6.36 0.43
CA GLY A 76 -0.65 7.35 1.23
C GLY A 76 -1.38 6.73 2.43
N ILE A 77 -2.16 5.67 2.18
CA ILE A 77 -2.90 4.96 3.24
C ILE A 77 -1.93 4.34 4.24
N LEU A 78 -0.89 3.65 3.76
CA LEU A 78 0.10 3.02 4.62
C LEU A 78 0.83 4.05 5.49
N ILE A 79 1.30 5.16 4.90
CA ILE A 79 1.97 6.23 5.62
C ILE A 79 1.05 6.83 6.67
N ALA A 80 -0.21 7.14 6.32
CA ALA A 80 -1.16 7.69 7.27
C ALA A 80 -1.45 6.71 8.42
N TYR A 81 -1.54 5.41 8.13
CA TYR A 81 -1.79 4.37 9.13
C TYR A 81 -0.63 4.22 10.11
N VAL A 82 0.60 4.04 9.61
CA VAL A 82 1.78 3.83 10.47
C VAL A 82 2.17 5.07 11.29
N ASN A 83 1.71 6.27 10.87
CA ASN A 83 1.89 7.52 11.62
C ASN A 83 0.68 7.86 12.52
N GLY A 84 -0.37 7.04 12.55
CA GLY A 84 -1.55 7.26 13.42
C GLY A 84 -2.47 8.40 12.97
N ILE A 85 -2.39 8.83 11.71
CA ILE A 85 -3.19 9.95 11.18
C ILE A 85 -4.27 9.52 10.18
N LEU A 86 -4.39 8.23 9.84
CA LEU A 86 -5.34 7.75 8.83
C LEU A 86 -6.78 8.19 9.11
N LYS A 87 -7.26 8.02 10.35
CA LYS A 87 -8.64 8.38 10.73
C LYS A 87 -8.93 9.86 10.46
N ARG A 88 -7.99 10.74 10.82
CA ARG A 88 -8.05 12.18 10.53
C ARG A 88 -7.97 12.46 9.03
N SER A 89 -7.13 11.75 8.29
CA SER A 89 -6.94 11.96 6.85
C SER A 89 -8.20 11.64 6.03
N VAL A 90 -9.05 10.74 6.51
CA VAL A 90 -10.29 10.35 5.80
C VAL A 90 -11.55 10.98 6.38
N GLU A 91 -11.45 11.79 7.43
CA GLU A 91 -12.58 12.50 8.05
C GLU A 91 -13.44 13.30 7.05
N PRO A 92 -12.88 13.96 6.01
CA PRO A 92 -13.69 14.62 4.98
C PRO A 92 -14.53 13.68 4.11
N PHE A 93 -14.35 12.36 4.23
CA PHE A 93 -15.06 11.31 3.49
C PHE A 93 -15.88 10.45 4.46
N PRO A 94 -17.12 10.85 4.82
CA PRO A 94 -17.89 10.22 5.89
C PRO A 94 -18.16 8.72 5.70
N GLU A 95 -18.24 8.25 4.46
CA GLU A 95 -18.40 6.82 4.15
C GLU A 95 -17.15 6.03 4.49
N ILE A 96 -15.97 6.53 4.09
CA ILE A 96 -14.67 5.88 4.37
C ILE A 96 -14.36 5.95 5.87
N TYR A 97 -14.60 7.10 6.50
CA TYR A 97 -14.36 7.28 7.92
C TYR A 97 -15.12 6.25 8.77
N ARG A 98 -16.40 5.97 8.45
CA ARG A 98 -17.21 4.97 9.14
C ARG A 98 -16.67 3.54 9.01
N LEU A 99 -16.03 3.19 7.88
CA LEU A 99 -15.40 1.87 7.69
C LEU A 99 -14.25 1.63 8.68
N LEU A 100 -13.61 2.69 9.17
CA LEU A 100 -12.51 2.57 10.15
C LEU A 100 -13.01 2.45 11.60
N GLU A 101 -14.29 2.70 11.87
CA GLU A 101 -14.85 2.58 13.23
C GLU A 101 -15.34 1.16 13.54
N SER A 102 -15.65 0.36 12.53
CA SER A 102 -16.10 -1.04 12.68
C SER A 102 -15.00 -2.03 13.06
N ASP A 103 -13.72 -1.64 12.98
CA ASP A 103 -12.55 -2.50 13.23
C ASP A 103 -11.88 -2.25 14.59
N ILE A 104 -12.52 -1.48 15.49
CA ILE A 104 -12.05 -1.31 16.86
C ILE A 104 -12.67 -2.43 17.71
N PRO A 105 -11.90 -3.41 18.21
CA PRO A 105 -12.40 -4.26 19.29
C PRO A 105 -12.73 -3.34 20.47
N GLN A 106 -13.95 -3.44 21.02
CA GLN A 106 -14.28 -2.86 22.32
C GLN A 106 -13.33 -3.37 23.40
#